data_AF-A0A0F3GNQ5-F1
#
_entry.id   AF-A0A0F3GNQ5-F1
#
_cell.length_a   1.000
_cell.length_b   1.000
_cell.length_c   1.000
_cell.angle_alpha   90.00
_cell.angle_beta   90.00
_cell.angle_gamma   90.00
#
_symmetry.space_group_name_H-M   'P 1'
#
loop_
_entity.id
_entity.type
_entity.pdbx_description
1 polymer ?
#
loop_
_entity_poly.entity_id
_entity_poly.type
_entity_poly.pdbx_seq_one_letter_code
_entity_poly.pdbx_strand_id
1 'polypeptide(L)'
;MEFPVNLYLKYMDINIYKVRIEDNGVNRQSPPFFRLISLCAGLSIVLALIVLPMAAATAGAVNLPQTGQTTSYAAGDDGAVKAGAAWPTPRFKDNGNDTITDRLTGLMWTSNANAAGGKVTWQEALNLVDSLNKSASKNYTNWRLPNVNELESLINAEHSIAANWLNKQGFKDVQPYYYWSSTSYVARTSFAWVVGMGNGIVFYDDKIFKNAFFWPVRTADAAAVAGLPQTGQTTSLAPGDDGAIKAGAAWPTPRFKDNGNGTITDNLTTLVWTKDASTPIVGTCTGGIKNWQEALDYVRCLNAV
;
A
#
# COMPACT_ATOMS: atom_id res chain seq x y z
N MET A 1 35.43 -17.35 21.96
CA MET A 1 36.51 -16.85 22.83
C MET A 1 36.20 -15.40 23.12
N GLU A 2 35.20 -15.15 23.94
CA GLU A 2 35.30 -14.98 25.41
C GLU A 2 36.18 -13.78 25.80
N PHE A 3 35.51 -12.69 26.14
CA PHE A 3 36.00 -11.69 27.10
C PHE A 3 35.02 -11.68 28.28
N PRO A 4 35.51 -11.79 29.53
CA PRO A 4 34.65 -11.91 30.69
C PRO A 4 34.15 -10.55 31.17
N VAL A 5 32.95 -10.61 31.72
CA VAL A 5 32.21 -9.60 32.44
C VAL A 5 32.92 -9.29 33.76
N ASN A 6 33.08 -8.01 34.10
CA ASN A 6 33.24 -7.62 35.50
C ASN A 6 32.43 -6.34 35.76
N LEU A 7 31.41 -6.50 36.60
CA LEU A 7 30.43 -5.50 37.01
C LEU A 7 30.83 -5.06 38.42
N TYR A 8 31.12 -3.78 38.65
CA TYR A 8 31.17 -3.20 39.99
C TYR A 8 30.54 -1.81 39.99
N LEU A 9 29.57 -1.66 40.90
CA LEU A 9 28.74 -0.50 41.19
C LEU A 9 29.54 0.73 41.61
N LYS A 10 29.15 1.94 41.17
CA LYS A 10 29.10 3.12 42.05
C LYS A 10 28.37 4.34 41.47
N TYR A 11 27.55 4.92 42.35
CA TYR A 11 27.02 6.30 42.42
C TYR A 11 25.76 6.67 41.62
N MET A 12 24.66 6.71 42.39
CA MET A 12 23.57 7.67 42.25
C MET A 12 24.10 9.10 42.43
N ASP A 13 23.65 10.03 41.60
CA ASP A 13 23.44 11.42 42.01
C ASP A 13 22.09 11.94 41.48
N ILE A 14 21.33 12.45 42.44
CA ILE A 14 19.93 12.85 42.39
C ILE A 14 19.88 14.34 42.02
N ASN A 15 19.17 14.68 40.94
CA ASN A 15 18.76 16.06 40.64
C ASN A 15 17.36 16.30 41.22
N ILE A 16 17.25 17.02 42.34
CA ILE A 16 15.98 17.57 42.83
C ILE A 16 16.16 19.09 42.97
N TYR A 17 15.50 19.83 42.07
CA TYR A 17 15.27 21.26 42.22
C TYR A 17 14.17 21.49 43.27
N LYS A 18 14.53 22.28 44.28
CA LYS A 18 13.70 22.67 45.43
C LYS A 18 12.93 23.94 45.08
N VAL A 19 11.61 23.86 44.93
CA VAL A 19 10.71 25.03 44.94
C VAL A 19 10.18 25.21 46.35
N ARG A 20 10.45 26.39 46.92
CA ARG A 20 10.01 26.86 48.24
C ARG A 20 8.66 27.54 48.08
N ILE A 21 7.63 27.07 48.80
CA ILE A 21 6.43 27.86 49.10
C ILE A 21 6.25 27.84 50.62
N GLU A 22 6.10 29.04 51.16
CA GLU A 22 6.04 29.34 52.59
C GLU A 22 4.68 28.99 53.19
N ASP A 23 4.74 28.60 54.47
CA ASP A 23 3.68 28.14 55.35
C ASP A 23 2.89 29.32 55.95
N ASN A 24 1.61 29.12 56.24
CA ASN A 24 0.83 29.91 57.19
C ASN A 24 -0.32 29.06 57.76
N GLY A 25 -0.02 28.26 58.79
CA GLY A 25 -0.67 28.45 60.09
C GLY A 25 -1.80 27.48 60.52
N VAL A 26 -1.41 26.54 61.41
CA VAL A 26 -2.04 26.18 62.72
C VAL A 26 -3.49 25.64 62.76
N ASN A 27 -3.70 24.34 63.09
CA ASN A 27 -4.01 23.83 64.46
C ASN A 27 -4.39 22.31 64.51
N ARG A 28 -3.61 21.56 65.33
CA ARG A 28 -3.92 20.44 66.26
C ARG A 28 -5.04 19.40 65.95
N GLN A 29 -4.68 18.10 65.90
CA GLN A 29 -4.77 17.10 67.00
C GLN A 29 -4.57 15.66 66.47
N SER A 30 -3.92 14.80 67.25
CA SER A 30 -3.76 13.34 67.07
C SER A 30 -3.68 12.67 68.46
N PRO A 31 -3.64 11.32 68.62
CA PRO A 31 -4.51 10.20 68.18
C PRO A 31 -4.98 9.38 69.44
N PRO A 32 -5.39 8.06 69.45
CA PRO A 32 -4.51 6.90 69.14
C PRO A 32 -5.14 5.60 68.56
N PHE A 33 -4.28 4.82 67.89
CA PHE A 33 -4.13 3.34 67.82
C PHE A 33 -5.30 2.36 68.06
N PHE A 34 -5.48 1.40 67.13
CA PHE A 34 -5.53 -0.06 67.45
C PHE A 34 -5.15 -0.91 66.21
N ARG A 35 -4.49 -2.05 66.44
CA ARG A 35 -3.86 -2.96 65.47
C ARG A 35 -4.62 -4.31 65.35
N LEU A 36 -4.37 -5.01 64.22
CA LEU A 36 -4.23 -6.47 63.99
C LEU A 36 -5.44 -7.37 63.56
N ILE A 37 -5.17 -8.12 62.46
CA ILE A 37 -5.41 -9.58 62.24
C ILE A 37 -6.74 -10.09 61.60
N SER A 38 -6.61 -10.53 60.33
CA SER A 38 -6.81 -11.94 59.84
C SER A 38 -8.15 -12.47 59.27
N LEU A 39 -8.00 -13.00 58.04
CA LEU A 39 -8.59 -14.17 57.35
C LEU A 39 -10.06 -14.21 56.84
N CYS A 40 -10.13 -14.34 55.49
CA CYS A 40 -10.85 -15.34 54.68
C CYS A 40 -12.37 -15.54 54.80
N ALA A 41 -13.07 -15.28 53.68
CA ALA A 41 -13.96 -16.26 53.03
C ALA A 41 -14.16 -15.88 51.56
N GLY A 42 -13.79 -16.80 50.65
CA GLY A 42 -13.87 -16.61 49.20
C GLY A 42 -15.26 -16.89 48.63
N LEU A 43 -15.60 -16.16 47.58
CA LEU A 43 -16.69 -16.49 46.66
C LEU A 43 -16.14 -16.41 45.24
N SER A 44 -15.74 -17.56 44.69
CA SER A 44 -15.28 -17.67 43.30
C SER A 44 -16.48 -17.60 42.36
N ILE A 45 -16.70 -16.41 41.77
CA ILE A 45 -17.58 -16.26 40.62
C ILE A 45 -16.78 -16.72 39.39
N VAL A 46 -17.04 -17.95 38.93
CA VAL A 46 -16.53 -18.44 37.65
C VAL A 46 -17.34 -17.75 36.54
N LEU A 47 -16.81 -16.63 36.04
CA LEU A 47 -17.33 -15.98 34.84
C LEU A 47 -16.94 -16.84 33.63
N ALA A 48 -17.84 -17.72 33.20
CA ALA A 48 -17.68 -18.47 31.95
C ALA A 48 -17.78 -17.49 30.77
N LEU A 49 -16.62 -16.99 30.31
CA LEU A 49 -16.48 -16.30 29.03
C LEU A 49 -16.77 -17.30 27.91
N ILE A 50 -18.00 -17.29 27.40
CA ILE A 50 -18.34 -17.95 26.15
C ILE A 50 -17.66 -17.13 25.04
N VAL A 51 -16.44 -17.54 24.67
CA VAL A 51 -15.79 -17.07 23.45
C VAL A 51 -16.47 -17.80 22.29
N LEU A 52 -17.52 -17.21 21.73
CA LEU A 52 -17.98 -17.62 20.41
C LEU A 52 -16.87 -17.22 19.42
N PRO A 53 -16.34 -18.15 18.59
CA PRO A 53 -15.53 -17.73 17.47
C PRO A 53 -16.47 -17.02 16.51
N MET A 54 -16.52 -15.69 16.57
CA MET A 54 -16.80 -14.92 15.38
C MET A 54 -15.65 -15.23 14.42
N ALA A 55 -15.84 -16.23 13.56
CA ALA A 55 -15.17 -16.25 12.29
C ALA A 55 -15.65 -14.99 11.56
N ALA A 56 -14.98 -13.86 11.82
CA ALA A 56 -15.05 -12.73 10.93
C ALA A 56 -14.67 -13.27 9.56
N ALA A 57 -15.61 -13.29 8.63
CA ALA A 57 -15.28 -13.38 7.22
C ALA A 57 -14.35 -12.20 6.96
N THR A 58 -13.05 -12.47 6.86
CA THR A 58 -12.07 -11.47 6.48
C THR A 58 -12.42 -11.05 5.07
N ALA A 59 -13.14 -9.93 4.93
CA ALA A 59 -13.11 -9.17 3.69
C ALA A 59 -11.64 -9.04 3.28
N GLY A 60 -11.32 -9.31 2.01
CA GLY A 60 -9.95 -9.17 1.52
C GLY A 60 -9.43 -7.80 1.92
N ALA A 61 -8.23 -7.76 2.50
CA ALA A 61 -7.64 -6.51 2.97
C ALA A 61 -7.47 -5.47 1.84
N VAL A 62 -7.55 -5.90 0.58
CA VAL A 62 -7.51 -5.05 -0.61
C VAL A 62 -8.68 -5.37 -1.54
N ASN A 63 -9.51 -4.35 -1.80
CA ASN A 63 -10.40 -4.35 -2.97
C ASN A 63 -9.64 -3.73 -4.16
N LEU A 64 -9.42 -4.51 -5.22
CA LEU A 64 -8.68 -4.05 -6.40
C LEU A 64 -9.52 -3.05 -7.21
N PRO A 65 -8.92 -2.02 -7.83
CA PRO A 65 -9.65 -1.06 -8.65
C PRO A 65 -10.16 -1.71 -9.95
N GLN A 66 -11.33 -1.27 -10.43
CA GLN A 66 -11.69 -1.44 -11.84
C GLN A 66 -10.62 -0.81 -12.75
N THR A 67 -10.47 -1.32 -13.97
CA THR A 67 -9.50 -0.78 -14.96
C THR A 67 -9.95 0.54 -15.60
N GLY A 68 -11.24 0.88 -15.43
CA GLY A 68 -11.89 1.99 -16.13
C GLY A 68 -12.51 1.60 -17.48
N GLN A 69 -12.27 0.38 -17.98
CA GLN A 69 -12.91 -0.10 -19.20
C GLN A 69 -14.43 -0.27 -18.99
N THR A 70 -15.20 0.30 -19.89
CA THR A 70 -16.67 0.23 -19.89
C THR A 70 -17.24 -0.28 -21.20
N THR A 71 -16.47 -0.20 -22.29
CA THR A 71 -16.82 -0.80 -23.58
C THR A 71 -16.52 -2.28 -23.54
N SER A 72 -17.53 -3.11 -23.78
CA SER A 72 -17.37 -4.57 -23.96
C SER A 72 -17.21 -4.90 -25.44
N TYR A 73 -16.22 -5.74 -25.73
CA TYR A 73 -15.89 -6.29 -27.04
C TYR A 73 -16.24 -7.78 -27.14
N ALA A 74 -16.36 -8.49 -26.01
CA ALA A 74 -16.91 -9.84 -25.96
C ALA A 74 -17.54 -10.19 -24.60
N ALA A 75 -18.45 -11.18 -24.60
CA ALA A 75 -19.09 -11.65 -23.38
C ALA A 75 -18.07 -12.25 -22.38
N GLY A 76 -17.98 -11.63 -21.20
CA GLY A 76 -17.07 -12.05 -20.12
C GLY A 76 -15.74 -11.28 -20.09
N ASP A 77 -15.54 -10.32 -21.00
CA ASP A 77 -14.40 -9.41 -20.93
C ASP A 77 -14.53 -8.36 -19.81
N ASP A 78 -13.49 -7.54 -19.64
CA ASP A 78 -13.41 -6.58 -18.56
C ASP A 78 -14.46 -5.45 -18.69
N GLY A 79 -14.76 -5.00 -19.91
CA GLY A 79 -15.86 -4.06 -20.16
C GLY A 79 -17.26 -4.61 -19.85
N ALA A 80 -17.47 -5.93 -19.97
CA ALA A 80 -18.71 -6.60 -19.57
C ALA A 80 -18.78 -6.82 -18.06
N VAL A 81 -17.70 -7.31 -17.45
CA VAL A 81 -17.69 -7.74 -16.05
C VAL A 81 -17.47 -6.57 -15.10
N LYS A 82 -16.60 -5.62 -15.46
CA LYS A 82 -16.22 -4.44 -14.66
C LYS A 82 -15.82 -4.84 -13.24
N ALA A 83 -14.95 -5.85 -13.13
CA ALA A 83 -14.57 -6.40 -11.83
C ALA A 83 -13.77 -5.38 -11.00
N GLY A 84 -13.99 -5.38 -9.69
CA GLY A 84 -13.26 -4.54 -8.74
C GLY A 84 -14.05 -3.32 -8.24
N ALA A 85 -13.38 -2.48 -7.47
CA ALA A 85 -13.89 -1.24 -6.90
C ALA A 85 -14.21 -0.22 -7.99
N ALA A 86 -15.47 0.21 -8.02
CA ALA A 86 -15.93 1.25 -8.93
C ALA A 86 -15.23 2.59 -8.68
N TRP A 87 -14.96 3.32 -9.75
CA TRP A 87 -14.31 4.63 -9.64
C TRP A 87 -15.26 5.68 -9.07
N PRO A 88 -14.82 6.50 -8.11
CA PRO A 88 -15.59 7.67 -7.68
C PRO A 88 -15.81 8.65 -8.83
N THR A 89 -16.91 9.40 -8.78
CA THR A 89 -17.18 10.49 -9.74
C THR A 89 -17.29 11.83 -9.00
N PRO A 90 -16.39 12.80 -9.24
CA PRO A 90 -15.11 12.66 -9.96
C PRO A 90 -14.11 11.79 -9.17
N ARG A 91 -13.20 11.10 -9.87
CA ARG A 91 -12.11 10.31 -9.27
C ARG A 91 -11.03 11.23 -8.72
N PHE A 92 -10.58 12.18 -9.53
CA PHE A 92 -9.54 13.12 -9.17
C PHE A 92 -10.14 14.42 -8.67
N LYS A 93 -9.64 14.90 -7.52
CA LYS A 93 -10.03 16.17 -6.91
C LYS A 93 -8.82 17.09 -6.88
N ASP A 94 -8.90 18.20 -7.60
CA ASP A 94 -7.95 19.31 -7.45
C ASP A 94 -8.10 19.93 -6.05
N ASN A 95 -6.97 20.09 -5.35
CA ASN A 95 -6.93 20.67 -4.02
C ASN A 95 -6.65 22.19 -4.04
N GLY A 96 -6.41 22.79 -5.22
CA GLY A 96 -6.15 24.23 -5.37
C GLY A 96 -4.77 24.69 -4.89
N ASN A 97 -3.85 23.75 -4.66
CA ASN A 97 -2.49 23.99 -4.14
C ASN A 97 -1.43 23.19 -4.91
N ASP A 98 -1.65 23.01 -6.21
CA ASP A 98 -0.82 22.18 -7.09
C ASP A 98 -0.68 20.71 -6.66
N THR A 99 -1.72 20.19 -6.01
CA THR A 99 -1.88 18.77 -5.72
C THR A 99 -3.26 18.27 -6.14
N ILE A 100 -3.33 16.98 -6.46
CA ILE A 100 -4.57 16.30 -6.83
C ILE A 100 -4.73 15.06 -5.97
N THR A 101 -5.89 14.92 -5.34
CA THR A 101 -6.27 13.74 -4.56
C THR A 101 -6.94 12.72 -5.50
N ASP A 102 -6.42 11.51 -5.56
CA ASP A 102 -7.09 10.35 -6.18
C ASP A 102 -8.02 9.69 -5.15
N ARG A 103 -9.33 9.90 -5.32
CA ARG A 103 -10.36 9.38 -4.40
C ARG A 103 -10.56 7.86 -4.52
N LEU A 104 -10.02 7.22 -5.56
CA LEU A 104 -10.06 5.77 -5.67
C LEU A 104 -9.08 5.14 -4.69
N THR A 105 -7.83 5.62 -4.68
CA THR A 105 -6.71 5.01 -3.94
C THR A 105 -6.39 5.71 -2.62
N GLY A 106 -6.94 6.90 -2.38
CA GLY A 106 -6.58 7.74 -1.23
C GLY A 106 -5.17 8.34 -1.34
N LEU A 107 -4.56 8.31 -2.54
CA LEU A 107 -3.27 8.93 -2.80
C LEU A 107 -3.42 10.39 -3.19
N MET A 108 -2.39 11.19 -2.94
CA MET A 108 -2.29 12.57 -3.39
C MET A 108 -1.01 12.75 -4.18
N TRP A 109 -1.17 13.35 -5.35
CA TRP A 109 -0.14 13.50 -6.36
C TRP A 109 0.17 14.98 -6.56
N THR A 110 1.38 15.31 -7.01
CA THR A 110 1.62 16.66 -7.55
C THR A 110 0.78 16.86 -8.81
N SER A 111 0.18 18.04 -8.99
CA SER A 111 -0.64 18.32 -10.20
C SER A 111 0.21 18.28 -11.47
N ASN A 112 1.43 18.82 -11.44
CA ASN A 112 2.41 18.70 -12.51
C ASN A 112 3.15 17.36 -12.41
N ALA A 113 3.06 16.55 -13.47
CA ALA A 113 3.71 15.25 -13.63
C ALA A 113 5.10 15.33 -14.28
N ASN A 114 5.57 16.51 -14.65
CA ASN A 114 6.89 16.77 -15.17
C ASN A 114 7.67 17.69 -14.21
N ALA A 115 7.72 17.33 -12.93
CA ALA A 115 8.27 18.18 -11.88
C ALA A 115 9.77 18.54 -12.07
N ALA A 116 10.53 17.72 -12.81
CA ALA A 116 11.93 17.99 -13.17
C ALA A 116 12.09 18.81 -14.46
N GLY A 117 11.01 19.06 -15.21
CA GLY A 117 11.07 19.65 -16.55
C GLY A 117 11.67 18.73 -17.62
N GLY A 118 11.93 17.46 -17.30
CA GLY A 118 12.51 16.49 -18.21
C GLY A 118 12.73 15.12 -17.57
N LYS A 119 13.31 14.22 -18.34
CA LYS A 119 13.73 12.90 -17.85
C LYS A 119 14.93 13.03 -16.93
N VAL A 120 14.98 12.17 -15.92
CA VAL A 120 16.02 12.13 -14.90
C VAL A 120 16.49 10.70 -14.69
N THR A 121 17.67 10.54 -14.09
CA THR A 121 18.10 9.24 -13.57
C THR A 121 17.23 8.85 -12.37
N TRP A 122 17.23 7.58 -12.02
CA TRP A 122 16.43 7.11 -10.89
C TRP A 122 16.90 7.72 -9.56
N GLN A 123 18.22 7.86 -9.36
CA GLN A 123 18.76 8.50 -8.16
C GLN A 123 18.45 10.00 -8.10
N GLU A 124 18.48 10.71 -9.24
CA GLU A 124 18.04 12.11 -9.31
C GLU A 124 16.57 12.24 -8.89
N ALA A 125 15.69 11.32 -9.31
CA ALA A 125 14.28 11.33 -8.90
C ALA A 125 14.11 11.22 -7.38
N LEU A 126 14.82 10.31 -6.71
CA LEU A 126 14.81 10.19 -5.25
C LEU A 126 15.33 11.46 -4.55
N ASN A 127 16.43 12.04 -5.06
CA ASN A 127 17.01 13.25 -4.50
C ASN A 127 16.06 14.47 -4.66
N LEU A 128 15.33 14.54 -5.76
CA LEU A 128 14.32 15.58 -5.99
C LEU A 128 13.15 15.45 -5.01
N VAL A 129 12.67 14.22 -4.75
CA VAL A 129 11.66 13.95 -3.72
C VAL A 129 12.14 14.39 -2.33
N ASP A 130 13.37 14.05 -1.95
CA ASP A 130 13.97 14.49 -0.69
C ASP A 130 14.04 16.03 -0.60
N SER A 131 14.35 16.71 -1.70
CA SER A 131 14.36 18.17 -1.79
C SER A 131 12.95 18.78 -1.63
N LEU A 132 11.92 18.14 -2.19
CA LEU A 132 10.52 18.55 -1.99
C LEU A 132 10.12 18.46 -0.51
N ASN A 133 10.56 17.41 0.17
CA ASN A 133 10.26 17.22 1.59
C ASN A 133 10.98 18.24 2.48
N LYS A 134 12.27 18.50 2.22
CA LYS A 134 13.05 19.50 2.96
C LYS A 134 12.52 20.92 2.82
N SER A 135 11.96 21.25 1.66
CA SER A 135 11.36 22.56 1.40
C SER A 135 9.90 22.68 1.87
N ALA A 136 9.32 21.63 2.45
CA ALA A 136 7.90 21.55 2.76
C ALA A 136 7.00 21.95 1.57
N SER A 137 7.39 21.52 0.37
CA SER A 137 6.72 21.91 -0.87
C SER A 137 5.23 21.58 -0.81
N LYS A 138 4.39 22.58 -1.15
CA LYS A 138 2.91 22.49 -1.09
C LYS A 138 2.39 22.19 0.32
N ASN A 139 3.14 22.62 1.35
CA ASN A 139 2.89 22.41 2.77
C ASN A 139 2.99 20.95 3.23
N TYR A 140 3.73 20.11 2.50
CA TYR A 140 3.89 18.70 2.81
C TYR A 140 5.35 18.25 2.81
N THR A 141 5.67 17.31 3.69
CA THR A 141 7.04 16.82 3.96
C THR A 141 7.18 15.30 3.83
N ASN A 142 6.14 14.63 3.32
CA ASN A 142 6.04 13.18 3.21
C ASN A 142 5.79 12.72 1.75
N TRP A 143 6.30 13.47 0.78
CA TRP A 143 6.37 13.04 -0.61
C TRP A 143 7.32 11.85 -0.75
N ARG A 144 6.99 10.98 -1.69
CA ARG A 144 7.80 9.82 -2.08
C ARG A 144 7.70 9.57 -3.58
N LEU A 145 8.66 8.83 -4.11
CA LEU A 145 8.52 8.25 -5.43
C LEU A 145 7.52 7.07 -5.33
N PRO A 146 6.47 7.02 -6.17
CA PRO A 146 5.45 5.97 -6.13
C PRO A 146 6.08 4.61 -6.41
N ASN A 147 5.55 3.56 -5.80
CA ASN A 147 5.91 2.20 -6.21
C ASN A 147 5.20 1.83 -7.52
N VAL A 148 5.56 0.69 -8.11
CA VAL A 148 5.06 0.30 -9.44
C VAL A 148 3.52 0.14 -9.45
N ASN A 149 2.94 -0.42 -8.38
CA ASN A 149 1.48 -0.63 -8.26
C ASN A 149 0.72 0.71 -8.20
N GLU A 150 1.29 1.71 -7.54
CA GLU A 150 0.68 3.04 -7.42
C GLU A 150 0.72 3.81 -8.73
N LEU A 151 1.81 3.74 -9.49
CA LEU A 151 1.88 4.33 -10.83
C LEU A 151 0.90 3.65 -11.79
N GLU A 152 0.86 2.32 -11.78
CA GLU A 152 -0.05 1.54 -12.63
C GLU A 152 -1.52 1.87 -12.34
N SER A 153 -1.87 2.18 -11.10
CA SER A 153 -3.24 2.55 -10.72
C SER A 153 -3.77 3.80 -11.44
N LEU A 154 -2.90 4.65 -12.00
CA LEU A 154 -3.30 5.83 -12.77
C LEU A 154 -3.74 5.52 -14.20
N ILE A 155 -3.53 4.29 -14.68
CA ILE A 155 -3.89 3.90 -16.04
C ILE A 155 -5.41 3.69 -16.15
N ASN A 156 -5.99 4.23 -17.23
CA ASN A 156 -7.36 3.95 -17.64
C ASN A 156 -7.36 3.12 -18.92
N ALA A 157 -7.80 1.86 -18.84
CA ALA A 157 -7.77 0.94 -19.96
C ALA A 157 -8.78 1.28 -21.08
N GLU A 158 -9.76 2.16 -20.84
CA GLU A 158 -10.69 2.65 -21.88
C GLU A 158 -10.01 3.64 -22.83
N HIS A 159 -8.92 4.30 -22.40
CA HIS A 159 -8.27 5.34 -23.19
C HIS A 159 -6.96 4.86 -23.81
N SER A 160 -6.83 5.09 -25.12
CA SER A 160 -5.63 4.72 -25.88
C SER A 160 -4.34 5.40 -25.44
N ILE A 161 -4.44 6.60 -24.85
CA ILE A 161 -3.30 7.35 -24.31
C ILE A 161 -3.63 7.84 -22.90
N ALA A 162 -3.08 7.17 -21.89
CA ALA A 162 -3.38 7.47 -20.48
C ALA A 162 -2.98 8.92 -20.10
N ALA A 163 -1.83 9.40 -20.59
CA ALA A 163 -1.36 10.77 -20.37
C ALA A 163 -2.36 11.83 -20.87
N ASN A 164 -2.94 11.65 -22.06
CA ASN A 164 -3.93 12.57 -22.60
C ASN A 164 -5.21 12.59 -21.76
N TRP A 165 -5.63 11.41 -21.27
CA TRP A 165 -6.78 11.32 -20.39
C TRP A 165 -6.50 11.99 -19.03
N LEU A 166 -5.37 11.69 -18.39
CA LEU A 166 -4.96 12.27 -17.10
C LEU A 166 -4.85 13.80 -17.17
N ASN A 167 -4.29 14.36 -18.24
CA ASN A 167 -4.25 15.81 -18.44
C ASN A 167 -5.67 16.44 -18.48
N LYS A 168 -6.66 15.73 -19.03
CA LYS A 168 -8.07 16.17 -18.99
C LYS A 168 -8.72 16.04 -17.61
N GLN A 169 -8.13 15.26 -16.70
CA GLN A 169 -8.59 15.11 -15.31
C GLN A 169 -8.04 16.20 -14.37
N GLY A 170 -7.29 17.17 -14.90
CA GLY A 170 -6.72 18.29 -14.13
C GLY A 170 -5.23 18.17 -13.83
N PHE A 171 -4.61 17.02 -14.12
CA PHE A 171 -3.15 16.92 -14.11
C PHE A 171 -2.53 17.79 -15.21
N LYS A 172 -1.28 18.20 -15.02
CA LYS A 172 -0.52 19.05 -15.92
C LYS A 172 0.74 18.33 -16.39
N ASP A 173 1.08 18.53 -17.66
CA ASP A 173 2.31 18.03 -18.29
C ASP A 173 2.55 16.52 -18.13
N VAL A 174 1.49 15.70 -18.08
CA VAL A 174 1.65 14.24 -18.11
C VAL A 174 2.22 13.84 -19.46
N GLN A 175 3.40 13.24 -19.45
CA GLN A 175 4.11 12.84 -20.67
C GLN A 175 3.75 11.41 -21.06
N PRO A 176 3.57 11.06 -22.34
CA PRO A 176 3.21 9.71 -22.77
C PRO A 176 4.42 8.74 -22.80
N TYR A 177 5.34 8.88 -21.83
CA TYR A 177 6.58 8.10 -21.73
C TYR A 177 6.66 7.37 -20.39
N TYR A 178 7.81 6.76 -20.13
CA TYR A 178 8.10 6.09 -18.87
C TYR A 178 8.21 7.05 -17.69
N TYR A 179 7.69 6.60 -16.56
CA TYR A 179 7.83 7.18 -15.25
C TYR A 179 8.52 6.20 -14.32
N TRP A 180 9.52 6.66 -13.57
CA TRP A 180 10.22 5.87 -12.56
C TRP A 180 9.29 5.50 -11.41
N SER A 181 9.27 4.21 -11.07
CA SER A 181 8.80 3.76 -9.76
C SER A 181 9.97 3.68 -8.76
N SER A 182 9.67 3.67 -7.46
CA SER A 182 10.63 3.35 -6.40
C SER A 182 10.95 1.86 -6.28
N THR A 183 10.26 1.01 -7.04
CA THR A 183 10.41 -0.45 -7.00
C THR A 183 11.58 -0.90 -7.86
N SER A 184 12.54 -1.59 -7.26
CA SER A 184 13.72 -2.10 -7.98
C SER A 184 13.45 -3.43 -8.68
N TYR A 185 14.10 -3.65 -9.82
CA TYR A 185 14.04 -4.93 -10.50
C TYR A 185 15.01 -5.92 -9.85
N VAL A 186 14.48 -6.91 -9.11
CA VAL A 186 15.30 -7.76 -8.23
C VAL A 186 16.34 -8.59 -8.97
N ALA A 187 16.04 -9.05 -10.19
CA ALA A 187 16.98 -9.86 -10.97
C ALA A 187 18.18 -9.05 -11.49
N ARG A 188 18.05 -7.73 -11.58
CA ARG A 188 19.15 -6.82 -11.94
C ARG A 188 18.97 -5.48 -11.23
N THR A 189 19.54 -5.37 -10.05
CA THR A 189 19.32 -4.25 -9.11
C THR A 189 19.79 -2.88 -9.62
N SER A 190 20.59 -2.83 -10.70
CA SER A 190 20.89 -1.60 -11.44
C SER A 190 19.69 -1.08 -12.25
N PHE A 191 18.56 -1.79 -12.28
CA PHE A 191 17.33 -1.43 -12.96
C PHE A 191 16.20 -1.19 -11.95
N ALA A 192 15.23 -0.36 -12.34
CA ALA A 192 13.98 -0.14 -11.62
C ALA A 192 12.79 -0.34 -12.55
N TRP A 193 11.64 -0.70 -11.96
CA TRP A 193 10.39 -0.77 -12.72
C TRP A 193 9.94 0.63 -13.13
N VAL A 194 9.38 0.73 -14.33
CA VAL A 194 8.80 1.94 -14.91
C VAL A 194 7.40 1.64 -15.42
N VAL A 195 6.54 2.66 -15.43
CA VAL A 195 5.21 2.59 -16.04
C VAL A 195 5.12 3.60 -17.19
N GLY A 196 4.72 3.13 -18.37
CA GLY A 196 4.53 3.96 -19.55
C GLY A 196 3.16 4.64 -19.55
N MET A 197 3.12 5.96 -19.38
CA MET A 197 1.86 6.72 -19.38
C MET A 197 1.26 6.92 -20.78
N GLY A 198 1.87 6.34 -21.82
CA GLY A 198 1.24 6.20 -23.13
C GLY A 198 0.21 5.07 -23.13
N ASN A 199 0.64 3.85 -22.86
CA ASN A 199 -0.14 2.63 -23.10
C ASN A 199 -0.30 1.75 -21.84
N GLY A 200 0.18 2.18 -20.68
CA GLY A 200 0.11 1.44 -19.42
C GLY A 200 1.13 0.31 -19.30
N ILE A 201 2.12 0.20 -20.19
CA ILE A 201 3.11 -0.88 -20.09
C ILE A 201 3.96 -0.75 -18.81
N VAL A 202 4.08 -1.85 -18.08
CA VAL A 202 5.02 -2.00 -16.96
C VAL A 202 6.28 -2.67 -17.48
N PHE A 203 7.42 -2.01 -17.34
CA PHE A 203 8.71 -2.49 -17.84
C PHE A 203 9.82 -2.18 -16.83
N TYR A 204 11.08 -2.46 -17.16
CA TYR A 204 12.23 -2.07 -16.34
C TYR A 204 13.26 -1.30 -17.16
N ASP A 205 13.93 -0.34 -16.54
CA ASP A 205 14.95 0.50 -17.20
C ASP A 205 16.15 0.74 -16.28
N ASP A 206 17.30 1.06 -16.85
CA ASP A 206 18.57 1.21 -16.13
C ASP A 206 18.59 2.53 -15.35
N LYS A 207 18.89 2.43 -14.05
CA LYS A 207 18.82 3.55 -13.10
C LYS A 207 19.77 4.70 -13.45
N ILE A 208 20.84 4.44 -14.21
CA ILE A 208 21.88 5.43 -14.48
C ILE A 208 21.56 6.35 -15.66
N PHE A 209 20.58 6.01 -16.51
CA PHE A 209 20.23 6.79 -17.68
C PHE A 209 19.00 7.66 -17.44
N LYS A 210 18.95 8.82 -18.11
CA LYS A 210 17.82 9.75 -18.04
C LYS A 210 16.68 9.31 -18.98
N ASN A 211 16.12 8.14 -18.73
CA ASN A 211 15.16 7.50 -19.63
C ASN A 211 13.69 7.74 -19.25
N ALA A 212 13.41 8.14 -18.00
CA ALA A 212 12.06 8.31 -17.49
C ALA A 212 11.86 9.62 -16.70
N PHE A 213 10.60 10.05 -16.64
CA PHE A 213 10.12 11.13 -15.78
C PHE A 213 9.90 10.61 -14.36
N PHE A 214 9.56 11.49 -13.41
CA PHE A 214 9.16 11.08 -12.06
C PHE A 214 7.95 11.89 -11.60
N TRP A 215 7.11 11.26 -10.78
CA TRP A 215 5.86 11.86 -10.32
C TRP A 215 5.67 11.63 -8.83
N PRO A 216 5.95 12.64 -7.98
CA PRO A 216 5.81 12.48 -6.53
C PRO A 216 4.38 12.19 -6.09
N VAL A 217 4.27 11.27 -5.13
CA VAL A 217 3.02 10.88 -4.48
C VAL A 217 3.18 10.93 -2.97
N ARG A 218 2.07 11.05 -2.26
CA ARG A 218 1.95 10.78 -0.82
C ARG A 218 0.59 10.15 -0.52
N THR A 219 0.43 9.61 0.68
CA THR A 219 -0.89 9.21 1.19
C THR A 219 -1.68 10.46 1.58
N ALA A 220 -2.93 10.57 1.14
CA ALA A 220 -3.84 11.63 1.55
C ALA A 220 -4.56 11.25 2.86
N ASP A 221 -5.00 12.25 3.62
CA ASP A 221 -5.92 12.05 4.75
C ASP A 221 -7.37 11.90 4.24
N ALA A 222 -7.56 10.99 3.28
CA ALA A 222 -8.82 10.74 2.59
C ALA A 222 -9.12 9.24 2.56
N ALA A 223 -10.40 8.90 2.65
CA ALA A 223 -10.85 7.51 2.50
C ALA A 223 -10.53 7.00 1.08
N ALA A 224 -10.00 5.79 1.00
CA ALA A 224 -9.78 5.06 -0.25
C ALA A 224 -10.94 4.09 -0.50
N VAL A 225 -11.34 3.93 -1.77
CA VAL A 225 -12.35 2.95 -2.20
C VAL A 225 -11.69 1.64 -2.64
N ALA A 226 -10.48 1.73 -3.19
CA ALA A 226 -9.63 0.62 -3.58
C ALA A 226 -8.34 0.63 -2.76
N GLY A 227 -7.85 -0.56 -2.42
CA GLY A 227 -6.53 -0.74 -1.83
C GLY A 227 -5.50 -1.03 -2.92
N LEU A 228 -4.26 -0.60 -2.70
CA LEU A 228 -3.13 -1.04 -3.52
C LEU A 228 -2.21 -1.89 -2.64
N PRO A 229 -1.84 -3.10 -3.06
CA PRO A 229 -0.95 -3.94 -2.28
C PRO A 229 0.47 -3.39 -2.28
N GLN A 230 1.23 -3.70 -1.24
CA GLN A 230 2.70 -3.62 -1.31
C GLN A 230 3.22 -4.43 -2.50
N THR A 231 4.38 -4.08 -3.02
CA THR A 231 5.05 -4.81 -4.11
C THR A 231 5.71 -6.11 -3.66
N GLY A 232 5.86 -6.29 -2.34
CA GLY A 232 6.64 -7.37 -1.73
C GLY A 232 8.14 -7.07 -1.65
N GLN A 233 8.61 -5.92 -2.13
CA GLN A 233 10.00 -5.53 -1.98
C GLN A 233 10.32 -5.26 -0.50
N THR A 234 11.24 -6.03 0.07
CA THR A 234 11.67 -5.87 1.47
C THR A 234 13.08 -5.32 1.64
N THR A 235 13.91 -5.43 0.60
CA THR A 235 15.30 -4.98 0.59
C THR A 235 15.39 -3.57 0.04
N SER A 236 15.88 -2.64 0.85
CA SER A 236 16.19 -1.28 0.42
C SER A 236 17.58 -1.23 -0.23
N LEU A 237 17.64 -0.57 -1.39
CA LEU A 237 18.85 -0.30 -2.16
C LEU A 237 19.22 1.19 -2.14
N ALA A 238 18.28 2.07 -1.81
CA ALA A 238 18.50 3.49 -1.60
C ALA A 238 17.46 4.09 -0.64
N PRO A 239 17.79 5.16 0.12
CA PRO A 239 16.81 5.88 0.92
C PRO A 239 15.63 6.37 0.08
N GLY A 240 14.41 6.14 0.58
CA GLY A 240 13.18 6.53 -0.12
C GLY A 240 12.72 5.57 -1.23
N ASP A 241 13.42 4.44 -1.42
CA ASP A 241 12.96 3.39 -2.32
C ASP A 241 11.84 2.53 -1.72
N ASP A 242 11.25 1.66 -2.55
CA ASP A 242 10.10 0.86 -2.14
C ASP A 242 10.45 -0.18 -1.07
N GLY A 243 11.70 -0.68 -1.06
CA GLY A 243 12.19 -1.56 0.00
C GLY A 243 12.31 -0.86 1.36
N ALA A 244 12.60 0.43 1.38
CA ALA A 244 12.61 1.25 2.60
C ALA A 244 11.18 1.62 3.05
N ILE A 245 10.33 2.04 2.13
CA ILE A 245 9.02 2.61 2.45
C ILE A 245 7.95 1.53 2.63
N LYS A 246 7.94 0.51 1.76
CA LYS A 246 6.95 -0.57 1.71
C LYS A 246 5.52 -0.03 1.70
N ALA A 247 5.26 0.93 0.79
CA ALA A 247 3.95 1.56 0.68
C ALA A 247 2.90 0.58 0.15
N GLY A 248 1.66 0.74 0.61
CA GLY A 248 0.52 -0.12 0.24
C GLY A 248 0.11 -1.08 1.34
N ALA A 249 -0.92 -1.88 1.07
CA ALA A 249 -1.44 -2.88 1.99
C ALA A 249 -0.46 -4.05 2.14
N ALA A 250 -0.10 -4.35 3.38
CA ALA A 250 0.79 -5.46 3.71
C ALA A 250 0.19 -6.81 3.32
N TRP A 251 1.05 -7.73 2.88
CA TRP A 251 0.60 -9.06 2.50
C TRP A 251 0.31 -9.89 3.76
N PRO A 252 -0.83 -10.61 3.83
CA PRO A 252 -1.10 -11.53 4.91
C PRO A 252 -0.13 -12.72 4.86
N THR A 253 0.09 -13.37 6.00
CA THR A 253 0.91 -14.58 6.11
C THR A 253 0.05 -15.74 6.62
N PRO A 254 -0.23 -16.78 5.81
CA PRO A 254 0.13 -16.91 4.39
C PRO A 254 -0.71 -16.01 3.47
N ARG A 255 -0.14 -15.57 2.35
CA ARG A 255 -0.89 -14.84 1.31
C ARG A 255 -1.81 -15.77 0.53
N PHE A 256 -1.28 -16.91 0.11
CA PHE A 256 -2.00 -17.88 -0.69
C PHE A 256 -2.37 -19.11 0.14
N LYS A 257 -3.63 -19.52 0.06
CA LYS A 257 -4.16 -20.71 0.73
C LYS A 257 -4.67 -21.69 -0.31
N ASP A 258 -4.11 -22.89 -0.31
CA ASP A 258 -4.65 -24.01 -1.09
C ASP A 258 -5.98 -24.47 -0.48
N ASN A 259 -7.02 -24.57 -1.30
CA ASN A 259 -8.36 -24.97 -0.88
C ASN A 259 -8.56 -26.49 -0.93
N GLY A 260 -7.60 -27.27 -1.46
CA GLY A 260 -7.69 -28.73 -1.57
C GLY A 260 -8.63 -29.23 -2.65
N ASN A 261 -9.22 -28.33 -3.44
CA ASN A 261 -10.15 -28.63 -4.54
C ASN A 261 -9.62 -28.18 -5.92
N GLY A 262 -8.30 -27.99 -6.04
CA GLY A 262 -7.68 -27.49 -7.27
C GLY A 262 -7.73 -25.97 -7.44
N THR A 263 -8.10 -25.23 -6.39
CA THR A 263 -8.06 -23.75 -6.38
C THR A 263 -7.19 -23.21 -5.24
N ILE A 264 -6.70 -21.98 -5.42
CA ILE A 264 -5.92 -21.23 -4.44
C ILE A 264 -6.65 -19.92 -4.13
N THR A 265 -6.88 -19.63 -2.85
CA THR A 265 -7.39 -18.33 -2.40
C THR A 265 -6.23 -17.37 -2.13
N ASP A 266 -6.27 -16.16 -2.69
CA ASP A 266 -5.42 -15.04 -2.27
C ASP A 266 -6.08 -14.32 -1.08
N ASN A 267 -5.55 -14.51 0.12
CA ASN A 267 -6.08 -13.90 1.35
C ASN A 267 -5.97 -12.36 1.36
N LEU A 268 -5.17 -11.76 0.46
CA LEU A 268 -5.08 -10.30 0.33
C LEU A 268 -6.27 -9.71 -0.41
N THR A 269 -6.67 -10.36 -1.52
CA THR A 269 -7.67 -9.85 -2.47
C THR A 269 -8.99 -10.61 -2.44
N THR A 270 -9.04 -11.74 -1.74
CA THR A 270 -10.11 -12.76 -1.76
C THR A 270 -10.40 -13.39 -3.12
N LEU A 271 -9.56 -13.12 -4.14
CA LEU A 271 -9.66 -13.79 -5.43
C LEU A 271 -9.28 -15.26 -5.30
N VAL A 272 -9.99 -16.10 -6.05
CA VAL A 272 -9.75 -17.53 -6.14
C VAL A 272 -9.19 -17.83 -7.52
N TRP A 273 -8.03 -18.47 -7.54
CA TRP A 273 -7.29 -18.83 -8.74
C TRP A 273 -7.35 -20.34 -8.97
N THR A 274 -7.35 -20.77 -10.22
CA THR A 274 -7.05 -22.18 -10.50
C THR A 274 -5.62 -22.48 -10.03
N LYS A 275 -5.43 -23.62 -9.38
CA LYS A 275 -4.10 -24.04 -8.91
C LYS A 275 -3.19 -24.42 -10.09
N ASP A 276 -3.79 -24.96 -11.15
CA ASP A 276 -3.13 -25.19 -12.43
C ASP A 276 -3.40 -24.03 -13.39
N ALA A 277 -2.34 -23.31 -13.76
CA ALA A 277 -2.39 -22.17 -14.68
C ALA A 277 -2.20 -22.57 -16.14
N SER A 278 -1.93 -23.85 -16.46
CA SER A 278 -1.68 -24.29 -17.85
C SER A 278 -2.96 -24.52 -18.65
N THR A 279 -4.12 -24.11 -18.13
CA THR A 279 -5.44 -24.31 -18.76
C THR A 279 -5.70 -25.81 -19.02
N PRO A 280 -5.81 -26.64 -17.97
CA PRO A 280 -5.96 -28.09 -18.11
C PRO A 280 -7.32 -28.50 -18.70
N ILE A 281 -7.51 -29.79 -18.94
CA ILE A 281 -8.85 -30.32 -19.23
C ILE A 281 -9.61 -30.44 -17.90
N VAL A 282 -10.81 -29.85 -17.83
CA VAL A 282 -11.69 -29.91 -16.66
C VAL A 282 -13.10 -30.30 -17.11
N GLY A 283 -13.55 -31.51 -16.79
CA GLY A 283 -14.84 -32.01 -17.28
C GLY A 283 -14.90 -32.00 -18.81
N THR A 284 -15.83 -31.23 -19.37
CA THR A 284 -15.98 -31.02 -20.82
C THR A 284 -15.17 -29.83 -21.37
N CYS A 285 -14.46 -29.09 -20.52
CA CYS A 285 -13.69 -27.92 -20.92
C CYS A 285 -12.36 -28.34 -21.56
N THR A 286 -12.22 -28.08 -22.86
CA THR A 286 -10.99 -28.34 -23.60
C THR A 286 -9.86 -27.44 -23.11
N GLY A 287 -8.74 -28.02 -22.69
CA GLY A 287 -7.55 -27.28 -22.24
C GLY A 287 -6.66 -26.75 -23.37
N GLY A 288 -5.42 -26.36 -23.04
CA GLY A 288 -4.37 -25.97 -23.98
C GLY A 288 -4.20 -24.46 -24.18
N ILE A 289 -3.31 -24.08 -25.11
CA ILE A 289 -3.09 -22.68 -25.51
C ILE A 289 -4.35 -22.14 -26.17
N LYS A 290 -4.73 -20.91 -25.83
CA LYS A 290 -5.97 -20.27 -26.29
C LYS A 290 -5.67 -18.92 -26.91
N ASN A 291 -6.38 -18.60 -27.98
CA ASN A 291 -6.52 -17.21 -28.40
C ASN A 291 -7.42 -16.44 -27.41
N TRP A 292 -7.57 -15.13 -27.61
CA TRP A 292 -8.29 -14.28 -26.67
C TRP A 292 -9.76 -14.70 -26.46
N GLN A 293 -10.48 -15.02 -27.53
CA GLN A 293 -11.89 -15.42 -27.43
C GLN A 293 -12.02 -16.81 -26.79
N GLU A 294 -11.17 -17.76 -27.17
CA GLU A 294 -11.14 -19.11 -26.59
C GLU A 294 -10.86 -19.09 -25.08
N ALA A 295 -10.06 -18.13 -24.60
CA ALA A 295 -9.80 -17.96 -23.18
C ALA A 295 -11.08 -17.57 -22.41
N LEU A 296 -11.86 -16.62 -22.93
CA LEU A 296 -13.16 -16.24 -22.36
C LEU A 296 -14.15 -17.41 -22.38
N ASP A 297 -14.18 -18.15 -23.48
CA ASP A 297 -15.05 -19.31 -23.63
C ASP A 297 -14.67 -20.44 -22.66
N TYR A 298 -13.37 -20.64 -22.41
CA TYR A 298 -12.89 -21.60 -21.41
C TYR A 298 -13.28 -21.20 -19.99
N VAL A 299 -13.16 -19.93 -19.62
CA VAL A 299 -13.65 -19.42 -18.32
C VAL A 299 -15.16 -19.63 -18.20
N ARG A 300 -15.93 -19.37 -19.26
CA ARG A 300 -17.37 -19.63 -19.29
C ARG A 300 -17.68 -21.12 -19.08
N CYS A 301 -16.90 -22.01 -19.70
CA CYS A 301 -17.02 -23.45 -19.50
C CYS A 301 -16.74 -23.85 -18.05
N LEU A 302 -15.65 -23.35 -17.45
CA LEU A 302 -15.34 -23.64 -16.05
C LEU A 302 -16.46 -23.22 -15.08
N ASN A 303 -17.14 -22.11 -15.36
CA ASN A 303 -18.27 -21.65 -14.56
C ASN A 303 -19.56 -22.49 -14.74
N ALA A 304 -19.58 -23.43 -15.69
CA ALA A 304 -20.72 -24.30 -15.98
C ALA A 304 -20.51 -25.76 -15.51
N VAL A 305 -19.31 -26.10 -15.00
CA VAL A 305 -18.96 -27.43 -14.45
C VAL A 305 -19.06 -27.41 -12.93
#